data_AF-A0A971YVQ6-F1
#
_entry.id   AF-A0A971YVQ6-F1
#
_cell.length_a   1.000
_cell.length_b   1.000
_cell.length_c   1.000
_cell.angle_alpha   90.00
_cell.angle_beta   90.00
_cell.angle_gamma   90.00
#
_symmetry.space_group_name_H-M   'P 1'
#
loop_
_entity.id
_entity.type
_entity.pdbx_description
1 polymer ?
#
loop_
_entity_poly.entity_id
_entity_poly.type
_entity_poly.pdbx_seq_one_letter_code
_entity_poly.pdbx_strand_id
1 'polypeptide(L)'
;MQIEAIKLWAQEKMLTADESPLEPGYRWYHGHRVAKLAANLAKQEQLQVNEQILKIGALLHDVGKAGYKGPEPHGPRGGELIRREIGYLFHPQELEQVVTIVANHYERPNSKYWRGKQAP
;
A
#
# COMPACT_ATOMS: atom_id res chain seq x y z
N MET A 1 -16.28 0.50 -1.00
CA MET A 1 -15.28 1.60 -1.06
C MET A 1 -15.66 2.66 -2.09
N GLN A 2 -15.40 3.94 -1.84
CA GLN A 2 -15.50 5.03 -2.82
C GLN A 2 -14.21 5.11 -3.68
N ILE A 3 -14.09 4.19 -4.65
CA ILE A 3 -12.83 3.90 -5.36
C ILE A 3 -12.22 5.13 -6.04
N GLU A 4 -13.01 5.94 -6.75
CA GLU A 4 -12.46 7.08 -7.48
C GLU A 4 -11.94 8.17 -6.54
N ALA A 5 -12.63 8.42 -5.43
CA ALA A 5 -12.15 9.35 -4.41
C ALA A 5 -10.84 8.86 -3.75
N ILE A 6 -10.72 7.55 -3.49
CA ILE A 6 -9.49 6.95 -2.95
C ILE A 6 -8.33 7.13 -3.94
N LYS A 7 -8.57 6.86 -5.23
CA LYS A 7 -7.55 7.04 -6.28
C LYS A 7 -7.11 8.49 -6.41
N LEU A 8 -8.05 9.44 -6.40
CA LEU A 8 -7.75 10.87 -6.45
C LEU A 8 -6.87 11.28 -5.28
N TRP A 9 -7.23 10.90 -4.05
CA TRP A 9 -6.40 11.16 -2.88
C TRP A 9 -5.00 10.55 -3.02
N ALA A 10 -4.90 9.31 -3.48
CA ALA A 10 -3.60 8.66 -3.66
C ALA A 10 -2.76 9.33 -4.76
N GLN A 11 -3.41 9.77 -5.85
CA GLN A 11 -2.76 10.51 -6.92
C GLN A 11 -2.21 11.83 -6.38
N GLU A 12 -3.02 12.63 -5.68
CA GLU A 12 -2.58 13.88 -5.06
C GLU A 12 -1.40 13.66 -4.10
N LYS A 13 -1.46 12.62 -3.27
CA LYS A 13 -0.43 12.32 -2.28
C LYS A 13 0.90 11.86 -2.90
N MET A 14 0.83 11.00 -3.93
CA MET A 14 2.00 10.28 -4.46
C MET A 14 2.56 10.88 -5.74
N LEU A 15 1.78 11.61 -6.53
CA LEU A 15 2.24 12.19 -7.78
C LEU A 15 3.13 13.42 -7.55
N THR A 16 2.84 14.20 -6.50
CA THR A 16 3.52 15.48 -6.20
C THR A 16 4.58 15.37 -5.11
N ALA A 17 4.85 14.17 -4.59
CA ALA A 17 5.81 13.96 -3.53
C ALA A 17 7.26 14.21 -4.00
N ASP A 18 8.06 14.91 -3.20
CA ASP A 18 9.52 14.98 -3.41
C ASP A 18 10.16 13.65 -3.01
N GLU A 19 10.58 12.89 -4.00
CA GLU A 19 11.21 11.57 -3.84
C GLU A 19 12.56 11.46 -4.57
N SER A 20 13.24 12.60 -4.78
CA SER A 20 14.58 12.60 -5.38
C SER A 20 15.50 11.57 -4.68
N PRO A 21 16.21 10.71 -5.42
CA PRO A 21 16.51 10.80 -6.86
C PRO A 21 15.54 10.04 -7.79
N LEU A 22 14.38 9.60 -7.31
CA LEU A 22 13.39 8.89 -8.13
C LEU A 22 12.73 9.83 -9.16
N GLU A 23 12.20 9.25 -10.24
CA GLU A 23 11.42 9.99 -11.23
C GLU A 23 10.17 10.62 -10.60
N PRO A 24 9.75 11.83 -11.04
CA PRO A 24 8.53 12.46 -10.54
C PRO A 24 7.31 11.54 -10.64
N GLY A 25 6.56 11.41 -9.54
CA GLY A 25 5.38 10.55 -9.47
C GLY A 25 5.67 9.05 -9.44
N TYR A 26 6.92 8.65 -9.21
CA TYR A 26 7.33 7.25 -9.17
C TYR A 26 6.38 6.37 -8.36
N ARG A 27 5.99 6.77 -7.15
CA ARG A 27 5.12 5.95 -6.27
C ARG A 27 3.74 5.71 -6.84
N TRP A 28 3.14 6.72 -7.46
CA TRP A 28 1.83 6.58 -8.10
C TRP A 28 1.88 5.52 -9.21
N TYR A 29 2.83 5.66 -10.14
CA TYR A 29 2.97 4.71 -11.24
C TYR A 29 3.44 3.33 -10.76
N HIS A 30 4.28 3.27 -9.73
CA HIS A 30 4.70 2.03 -9.09
C HIS A 30 3.51 1.30 -8.45
N GLY A 31 2.67 2.00 -7.67
CA GLY A 31 1.45 1.45 -7.09
C GLY A 31 0.52 0.87 -8.15
N HIS A 32 0.31 1.56 -9.26
CA HIS A 32 -0.48 1.04 -10.39
C HIS A 32 0.08 -0.26 -10.98
N ARG A 33 1.40 -0.32 -11.21
CA ARG A 33 2.06 -1.54 -11.71
C ARG A 33 1.91 -2.69 -10.72
N VAL A 34 2.15 -2.45 -9.44
CA VAL A 34 2.03 -3.45 -8.38
C VAL A 34 0.59 -3.96 -8.26
N ALA A 35 -0.41 -3.07 -8.31
CA ALA A 35 -1.82 -3.48 -8.29
C ALA A 35 -2.20 -4.39 -9.47
N LYS A 36 -1.70 -4.09 -10.67
CA LYS A 36 -1.91 -4.94 -11.84
C LYS A 36 -1.23 -6.31 -11.67
N LEU A 37 0.01 -6.32 -11.20
CA LEU A 37 0.77 -7.56 -10.99
C LEU A 37 0.16 -8.43 -9.89
N ALA A 38 -0.28 -7.84 -8.78
CA ALA A 38 -0.91 -8.56 -7.68
C ALA A 38 -2.21 -9.25 -8.12
N ALA A 39 -3.07 -8.56 -8.88
CA ALA A 39 -4.30 -9.16 -9.41
C ALA A 39 -4.01 -10.30 -10.41
N ASN A 40 -3.00 -10.13 -11.27
CA ASN A 40 -2.57 -11.18 -12.19
C ASN A 40 -2.06 -12.41 -11.45
N LEU A 41 -1.23 -12.21 -10.42
CA LEU A 41 -0.69 -13.30 -9.61
C LEU A 41 -1.80 -14.06 -8.89
N ALA A 42 -2.73 -13.35 -8.25
CA ALA A 42 -3.87 -13.98 -7.59
C ALA A 42 -4.69 -14.85 -8.54
N LYS A 43 -4.88 -14.40 -9.80
CA LYS A 43 -5.54 -15.18 -10.84
C LYS A 43 -4.73 -16.41 -11.26
N GLN A 44 -3.43 -16.27 -11.47
CA GLN A 44 -2.54 -17.38 -11.86
C GLN A 44 -2.49 -18.47 -10.80
N GLU A 45 -2.42 -18.07 -9.53
CA GLU A 45 -2.39 -18.94 -8.36
C GLU A 45 -3.79 -19.41 -7.92
N GLN A 46 -4.84 -19.04 -8.67
CA GLN A 46 -6.24 -19.42 -8.39
C GLN A 46 -6.70 -19.07 -6.96
N LEU A 47 -6.22 -17.95 -6.42
CA LEU A 47 -6.54 -17.52 -5.06
C LEU A 47 -7.94 -16.91 -5.00
N GLN A 48 -8.70 -17.32 -3.99
CA GLN A 48 -10.00 -16.74 -3.65
C GLN A 48 -9.77 -15.44 -2.87
N VAL A 49 -9.69 -14.31 -3.58
CA VAL A 49 -9.45 -12.98 -3.00
C VAL A 49 -10.50 -11.97 -3.45
N ASN A 50 -10.75 -10.96 -2.63
CA ASN A 50 -11.46 -9.77 -3.08
C ASN A 50 -10.50 -8.92 -3.93
N GLU A 51 -10.68 -8.95 -5.25
CA GLU A 51 -9.81 -8.28 -6.22
C GLU A 51 -9.76 -6.76 -6.02
N GLN A 52 -10.86 -6.13 -5.61
CA GLN A 52 -10.90 -4.68 -5.37
C GLN A 52 -10.03 -4.30 -4.17
N ILE A 53 -10.15 -5.04 -3.07
CA ILE A 53 -9.33 -4.83 -1.86
C ILE A 53 -7.85 -5.07 -2.19
N LEU A 54 -7.53 -6.14 -2.92
CA LEU A 54 -6.16 -6.43 -3.34
C LEU A 54 -5.58 -5.29 -4.18
N LYS A 55 -6.32 -4.80 -5.17
CA LYS A 55 -5.89 -3.70 -6.04
C LYS A 55 -5.71 -2.39 -5.29
N ILE A 56 -6.61 -2.04 -4.39
CA ILE A 56 -6.50 -0.81 -3.58
C ILE A 56 -5.36 -0.92 -2.58
N GLY A 57 -5.24 -2.03 -1.85
CA GLY A 57 -4.12 -2.27 -0.94
C GLY A 57 -2.77 -2.21 -1.66
N ALA A 58 -2.66 -2.82 -2.84
CA ALA A 58 -1.47 -2.78 -3.67
C ALA A 58 -1.16 -1.38 -4.25
N LEU A 59 -2.19 -0.62 -4.65
CA LEU A 59 -2.03 0.75 -5.12
C LEU A 59 -1.47 1.66 -4.01
N LEU A 60 -1.96 1.48 -2.78
CA LEU A 60 -1.64 2.32 -1.63
C LEU A 60 -0.41 1.85 -0.82
N HIS A 61 0.19 0.70 -1.16
CA HIS A 61 1.18 0.03 -0.30
C HIS A 61 2.35 0.91 0.16
N ASP A 62 2.81 1.82 -0.71
CA ASP A 62 3.94 2.71 -0.43
C ASP A 62 3.51 4.15 -0.07
N VAL A 63 2.22 4.45 0.16
CA VAL A 63 1.75 5.81 0.45
C VAL A 63 2.42 6.43 1.68
N GLY A 64 2.83 5.60 2.64
CA GLY A 64 3.60 6.03 3.82
C GLY A 64 5.00 6.56 3.50
N LYS A 65 5.56 6.29 2.31
CA LYS A 65 6.85 6.81 1.84
C LYS A 65 6.76 8.16 1.15
N ALA A 66 5.58 8.54 0.65
CA ALA A 66 5.42 9.73 -0.19
C ALA A 66 5.89 11.00 0.55
N GLY A 67 7.03 11.56 0.13
CA GLY A 67 7.65 12.75 0.71
C GLY A 67 8.16 12.58 2.14
N TYR A 68 8.17 11.36 2.68
CA TYR A 68 8.55 11.09 4.06
C TYR A 68 10.00 10.63 4.17
N LYS A 69 10.79 11.33 5.01
CA LYS A 69 12.23 11.05 5.25
C LYS A 69 12.52 10.63 6.70
N GLY A 70 11.48 10.34 7.49
CA GLY A 70 11.64 9.95 8.90
C GLY A 70 11.91 8.45 9.10
N PRO A 71 12.18 8.02 10.33
CA PRO A 71 12.60 6.65 10.63
C PRO A 71 11.45 5.63 10.72
N GLU A 72 10.19 6.09 10.70
CA GLU A 72 9.04 5.20 10.87
C GLU A 72 8.92 4.20 9.70
N PRO A 73 8.60 2.93 9.99
CA PRO A 73 8.32 1.93 8.96
C PRO A 73 7.14 2.36 8.09
N HIS A 74 7.31 2.36 6.76
CA HIS A 74 6.35 2.99 5.84
C HIS A 74 5.02 2.23 5.73
N GLY A 75 5.00 0.93 5.99
CA GLY A 75 3.78 0.13 5.99
C GLY A 75 2.81 0.57 7.09
N PRO A 76 3.16 0.37 8.38
CA PRO A 76 2.34 0.81 9.51
C PRO A 76 1.94 2.29 9.41
N ARG A 77 2.90 3.15 9.03
CA ARG A 77 2.65 4.56 8.77
C ARG A 77 1.60 4.79 7.67
N GLY A 78 1.70 4.07 6.55
CA GLY A 78 0.73 4.14 5.46
C GLY A 78 -0.67 3.72 5.90
N GLY A 79 -0.77 2.67 6.72
CA GLY A 79 -2.02 2.25 7.33
C GLY A 79 -2.68 3.34 8.17
N GLU A 80 -1.91 3.99 9.06
CA GLU A 80 -2.40 5.08 9.90
C GLU A 80 -2.82 6.31 9.07
N LEU A 81 -2.04 6.66 8.05
CA LEU A 81 -2.38 7.72 7.09
C LEU A 81 -3.74 7.47 6.44
N ILE A 82 -3.99 6.24 5.97
CA ILE A 82 -5.25 5.86 5.32
C ILE A 82 -6.41 5.98 6.31
N ARG A 83 -6.29 5.43 7.53
CA ARG A 83 -7.34 5.52 8.55
C ARG A 83 -7.70 6.98 8.87
N ARG A 84 -6.67 7.80 9.10
CA ARG A 84 -6.85 9.19 9.52
C ARG A 84 -7.40 10.09 8.41
N GLU A 85 -6.89 9.97 7.18
CA GLU A 85 -7.17 10.95 6.13
C GLU A 85 -8.29 10.54 5.19
N ILE A 86 -8.49 9.24 4.96
CA ILE A 86 -9.49 8.73 4.01
C ILE A 86 -10.31 7.56 4.53
N GLY A 87 -10.27 7.25 5.84
CA GLY A 87 -11.00 6.12 6.41
C GLY A 87 -12.52 6.17 6.13
N TYR A 88 -13.08 7.38 6.04
CA TYR A 88 -14.49 7.62 5.71
C TYR A 88 -14.89 7.25 4.27
N LEU A 89 -13.93 6.99 3.38
CA LEU A 89 -14.17 6.52 2.01
C LEU A 89 -14.40 5.00 1.93
N PHE A 90 -14.24 4.28 3.03
CA PHE A 90 -14.31 2.82 3.10
C PHE A 90 -15.49 2.36 3.95
N HIS A 91 -16.05 1.19 3.65
CA HIS A 91 -16.76 0.44 4.67
C HIS A 91 -15.75 -0.04 5.73
N PRO A 92 -16.08 -0.08 7.04
CA PRO A 92 -15.11 -0.42 8.10
C PRO A 92 -14.33 -1.72 7.86
N GLN A 93 -15.00 -2.75 7.34
CA GLN A 93 -14.35 -4.04 7.03
C GLN A 93 -13.35 -3.92 5.86
N GLU A 94 -13.70 -3.16 4.82
CA GLU A 94 -12.82 -2.94 3.67
C GLU A 94 -11.60 -2.11 4.07
N LEU A 95 -11.79 -1.10 4.95
CA LEU A 95 -10.72 -0.28 5.50
C LEU A 95 -9.66 -1.16 6.16
N GLU A 96 -10.09 -2.02 7.09
CA GLU A 96 -9.17 -2.86 7.83
C GLU A 96 -8.43 -3.85 6.92
N GLN A 97 -9.11 -4.45 5.94
CA GLN A 97 -8.45 -5.33 4.98
C GLN A 97 -7.40 -4.60 4.12
N VAL A 98 -7.70 -3.39 3.65
CA VAL A 98 -6.75 -2.56 2.89
C VAL A 98 -5.58 -2.13 3.77
N VAL A 99 -5.83 -1.67 4.99
CA VAL A 99 -4.80 -1.26 5.93
C VAL A 99 -3.92 -2.43 6.33
N THR A 100 -4.46 -3.63 6.52
CA THR A 100 -3.66 -4.84 6.76
C THR A 100 -2.72 -5.13 5.60
N ILE A 101 -3.17 -5.01 4.34
CA ILE A 101 -2.28 -5.17 3.19
C ILE A 101 -1.16 -4.13 3.24
N VAL A 102 -1.50 -2.85 3.40
CA VAL A 102 -0.53 -1.75 3.40
C VAL A 102 0.47 -1.88 4.54
N ALA A 103 0.01 -2.21 5.75
CA ALA A 103 0.85 -2.34 6.94
C ALA A 103 1.90 -3.45 6.81
N ASN A 104 1.52 -4.57 6.20
CA ASN A 104 2.32 -5.80 6.27
C ASN A 104 2.94 -6.22 4.91
N HIS A 105 2.80 -5.44 3.83
CA HIS A 105 3.17 -5.87 2.47
C HIS A 105 4.64 -6.26 2.25
N TYR A 106 5.55 -5.84 3.13
CA TYR A 106 6.98 -6.18 3.08
C TYR A 106 7.46 -6.95 4.31
N GLU A 107 6.54 -7.32 5.21
CA GLU A 107 6.87 -8.20 6.31
C GLU A 107 7.19 -9.60 5.78
N ARG A 108 8.32 -10.12 6.22
CA ARG A 108 8.83 -11.41 5.78
C ARG A 108 9.41 -12.13 6.98
N PRO A 109 8.57 -12.60 7.92
CA PRO A 109 9.04 -13.20 9.18
C PRO A 109 9.99 -14.38 8.93
N ASN A 110 9.82 -15.09 7.81
CA ASN A 110 10.66 -16.21 7.42
C ASN A 110 11.85 -15.84 6.50
N SER A 111 12.15 -14.56 6.28
CA SER A 111 13.27 -14.17 5.41
C SER A 111 14.63 -14.43 6.07
N LYS A 112 15.65 -14.69 5.24
CA LYS A 112 17.04 -14.85 5.70
C LYS A 112 17.54 -13.66 6.53
N TYR A 113 16.95 -12.47 6.33
CA TYR A 113 17.29 -11.25 7.07
C TYR A 113 17.04 -11.36 8.59
N TRP A 114 16.05 -12.15 9.01
CA TRP A 114 15.66 -12.32 10.41
C TRP A 114 16.31 -13.51 11.11
N ARG A 115 17.19 -14.26 10.45
CA ARG A 115 17.92 -15.36 11.12
C ARG A 115 18.77 -14.79 12.27
N GLY A 116 18.51 -15.25 13.49
CA GLY A 116 19.18 -14.77 14.71
C GLY A 116 18.68 -13.41 15.23
N LYS A 117 17.56 -12.89 14.72
CA LYS A 117 16.90 -11.67 15.18
C LYS A 117 15.46 -11.97 15.61
N GLN A 118 14.83 -11.08 16.38
CA GLN A 118 13.39 -11.12 16.59
C GLN A 118 12.69 -10.75 15.26
N ALA A 119 11.90 -11.67 14.73
CA ALA A 119 11.07 -11.41 13.56
C ALA A 119 9.89 -10.49 13.93
N PRO A 120 9.39 -9.68 12.97
CA PRO A 120 8.13 -8.96 13.13
C PRO A 120 6.95 -9.94 13.24
#